data_AF-A0A7C6JVA8-F1
#
_entry.id   AF-A0A7C6JVA8-F1
#
_cell.length_a   1.000
_cell.length_b   1.000
_cell.length_c   1.000
_cell.angle_alpha   90.00
_cell.angle_beta   90.00
_cell.angle_gamma   90.00
#
_symmetry.space_group_name_H-M   'P 1'
#
loop_
_entity.id
_entity.type
_entity.pdbx_description
1 polymer ?
#
loop_
_entity_poly.entity_id
_entity_poly.type
_entity_poly.pdbx_seq_one_letter_code
_entity_poly.pdbx_strand_id
1 'polypeptide(L)'
;MNNVVQSLEILIQTKKVNDNMITDASEKQAFGEAFNDAIEALDKQMPKKIQSDSCCKNVCPSCGGAVHKVLVTEVYCQYCGQLIDWNR
;
A
#
# COMPACT_ATOMS: atom_id res chain seq x y z
N MET A 1 -1.69 15.43 4.91
CA MET A 1 -2.13 14.04 4.75
C MET A 1 -3.52 13.87 4.10
N ASN A 2 -4.16 14.94 3.58
CA ASN A 2 -5.50 14.82 2.97
C ASN A 2 -5.47 14.29 1.52
N ASN A 3 -4.43 14.64 0.76
CA ASN A 3 -4.41 14.39 -0.69
C ASN A 3 -4.19 12.92 -1.08
N VAL A 4 -3.39 12.16 -0.31
CA VAL A 4 -3.09 10.75 -0.62
C VAL A 4 -4.30 9.85 -0.37
N VAL A 5 -5.00 10.08 0.75
CA VAL A 5 -6.23 9.33 1.08
C VAL A 5 -7.31 9.59 0.03
N GLN A 6 -7.54 10.86 -0.33
CA GLN A 6 -8.47 11.23 -1.39
C GLN A 6 -8.09 10.60 -2.74
N SER A 7 -6.79 10.58 -3.08
CA SER A 7 -6.32 9.95 -4.33
C SER A 7 -6.56 8.44 -4.33
N LEU A 8 -6.34 7.77 -3.20
CA LEU A 8 -6.61 6.35 -3.03
C LEU A 8 -8.10 6.04 -3.20
N GLU A 9 -8.97 6.84 -2.58
CA GLU A 9 -10.43 6.71 -2.71
C GLU A 9 -10.87 6.88 -4.17
N ILE A 10 -10.34 7.88 -4.88
CA ILE A 10 -10.62 8.09 -6.30
C ILE A 10 -10.21 6.86 -7.12
N LEU A 11 -9.01 6.33 -6.95
CA LEU A 11 -8.56 5.14 -7.68
C LEU A 11 -9.45 3.92 -7.40
N ILE A 12 -9.85 3.71 -6.15
CA ILE A 12 -10.76 2.62 -5.79
C ILE A 12 -12.11 2.77 -6.50
N GLN A 13 -12.67 3.98 -6.56
CA GLN A 13 -13.94 4.21 -7.27
C GLN A 13 -13.78 4.07 -8.78
N THR A 14 -12.70 4.58 -9.37
CA THR A 14 -12.43 4.44 -10.81
C THR A 14 -12.26 2.98 -11.20
N LYS A 15 -11.55 2.17 -10.39
CA LYS A 15 -11.45 0.72 -10.61
C LYS A 15 -12.82 0.05 -10.60
N LYS A 16 -13.70 0.39 -9.65
CA LYS A 16 -15.08 -0.14 -9.62
C LYS A 16 -15.86 0.21 -10.88
N VAL A 17 -15.66 1.40 -11.44
CA VAL A 17 -16.26 1.78 -12.71
C VAL A 17 -15.71 0.91 -13.84
N ASN A 18 -14.39 0.77 -13.95
CA ASN A 18 -13.75 -0.13 -14.93
C ASN A 18 -14.28 -1.57 -14.84
N ASP A 19 -14.42 -2.10 -13.62
CA ASP A 19 -14.96 -3.44 -13.37
C ASP A 19 -16.41 -3.62 -13.84
N ASN A 20 -17.17 -2.52 -14.01
CA ASN A 20 -18.55 -2.53 -14.50
C ASN A 20 -18.70 -2.04 -15.95
N MET A 21 -17.62 -1.57 -16.57
CA MET A 21 -17.64 -1.15 -17.97
C MET A 21 -17.91 -2.34 -18.90
N ILE A 22 -18.75 -2.08 -19.91
CA ILE A 22 -19.01 -2.99 -21.04
C ILE A 22 -18.02 -2.60 -22.14
N THR A 23 -16.79 -3.08 -22.01
CA THR A 23 -15.68 -2.87 -22.95
C THR A 23 -15.11 -4.22 -23.36
N ASP A 24 -14.10 -4.22 -24.24
CA ASP A 24 -13.33 -5.41 -24.51
C ASP A 24 -12.71 -5.98 -23.21
N ALA A 25 -12.69 -7.31 -23.08
CA ALA A 25 -12.23 -7.99 -21.89
C ALA A 25 -10.72 -7.78 -21.64
N SER A 26 -9.92 -7.67 -22.70
CA SER A 26 -8.48 -7.46 -22.59
C SER A 26 -8.15 -6.04 -22.14
N GLU A 27 -8.86 -5.03 -22.64
CA GLU A 27 -8.72 -3.65 -22.19
C GLU A 27 -9.12 -3.50 -20.72
N LYS A 28 -10.24 -4.10 -20.34
CA LYS A 28 -10.73 -4.09 -18.95
C LYS A 28 -9.72 -4.71 -17.99
N GLN A 29 -9.08 -5.81 -18.39
CA GLN A 29 -8.02 -6.45 -17.61
C GLN A 29 -6.80 -5.54 -17.48
N ALA A 30 -6.30 -4.98 -18.58
CA ALA A 30 -5.12 -4.11 -18.58
C ALA A 30 -5.29 -2.88 -17.67
N PHE A 31 -6.44 -2.22 -17.74
CA PHE A 31 -6.76 -1.12 -16.83
C PHE A 31 -6.94 -1.60 -15.38
N GLY A 32 -7.58 -2.75 -15.18
CA GLY A 32 -7.76 -3.34 -13.85
C GLY A 32 -6.44 -3.60 -13.13
N GLU A 33 -5.45 -4.16 -13.83
CA GLU A 33 -4.09 -4.38 -13.33
C GLU A 33 -3.40 -3.06 -13.00
N ALA A 34 -3.44 -2.08 -13.91
CA ALA A 34 -2.86 -0.76 -13.67
C ALA A 34 -3.47 -0.05 -12.44
N PHE A 35 -4.78 -0.19 -12.22
CA PHE A 35 -5.44 0.34 -11.02
C PHE A 35 -4.99 -0.39 -9.75
N ASN A 36 -4.82 -1.72 -9.79
CA ASN A 36 -4.32 -2.47 -8.64
C ASN A 36 -2.92 -2.00 -8.23
N ASP A 37 -2.02 -1.84 -9.18
CA ASP A 37 -0.65 -1.37 -8.94
C ASP A 37 -0.64 0.04 -8.33
N ALA A 38 -1.46 0.95 -8.88
CA ALA A 38 -1.58 2.32 -8.39
C ALA A 38 -2.18 2.39 -6.97
N ILE A 39 -3.21 1.58 -6.69
CA ILE A 39 -3.82 1.46 -5.36
C ILE A 39 -2.79 0.94 -4.35
N GLU A 40 -2.05 -0.14 -4.68
CA GLU A 40 -1.02 -0.70 -3.80
C GLU A 40 0.09 0.31 -3.52
N ALA A 41 0.55 1.03 -4.55
CA ALA A 41 1.58 2.05 -4.40
C ALA A 41 1.16 3.17 -3.45
N LEU A 42 -0.07 3.70 -3.59
CA LEU A 42 -0.59 4.73 -2.70
C LEU A 42 -0.85 4.21 -1.28
N ASP A 43 -1.36 3.00 -1.13
CA ASP A 43 -1.58 2.39 0.18
C ASP A 43 -0.26 2.25 0.97
N LYS A 44 0.83 1.88 0.28
CA LYS A 44 2.18 1.82 0.87
C LYS A 44 2.73 3.18 1.28
N GLN A 45 2.25 4.30 0.71
CA GLN A 45 2.63 5.65 1.13
C GLN A 45 1.90 6.11 2.39
N MET A 46 0.88 5.38 2.86
CA MET A 46 0.21 5.70 4.12
C MET A 46 0.98 5.06 5.29
N PRO A 47 1.36 5.82 6.33
CA PRO A 47 2.05 5.24 7.48
C PRO A 47 1.20 4.16 8.17
N LYS A 48 1.77 2.98 8.36
CA LYS A 48 1.15 1.90 9.15
C LYS A 48 2.01 1.59 10.37
N LYS A 49 1.35 1.43 11.52
CA LYS A 49 2.03 1.08 12.78
C LYS A 49 2.73 -0.26 12.66
N ILE A 50 3.95 -0.33 13.18
CA ILE A 50 4.69 -1.59 13.32
C ILE A 50 3.86 -2.63 14.08
N GLN A 51 3.99 -3.88 13.66
CA GLN A 51 3.47 -5.03 14.41
C GLN A 51 4.61 -5.73 15.14
N SER A 52 4.27 -6.48 16.19
CA SER A 52 5.21 -7.36 16.89
C SER A 52 4.86 -8.81 16.58
N ASP A 53 5.85 -9.62 16.24
CA ASP A 53 5.65 -11.07 16.12
C ASP A 53 5.63 -11.76 17.50
N SER A 54 5.40 -13.08 17.51
CA SER A 54 5.37 -13.90 18.72
C SER A 54 6.70 -13.95 19.48
N CYS A 55 7.82 -13.55 18.84
CA CYS A 55 9.15 -13.50 19.45
C CYS A 55 9.62 -12.06 19.76
N CYS A 56 8.69 -11.10 19.79
CA CYS A 56 8.93 -9.69 20.12
C CYS A 56 9.77 -8.91 19.09
N LYS A 57 9.86 -9.37 17.85
CA LYS A 57 10.49 -8.63 16.75
C LYS A 57 9.48 -7.71 16.09
N ASN A 58 9.92 -6.52 15.70
CA ASN A 58 9.09 -5.63 14.89
C ASN A 58 9.01 -6.20 13.46
N VAL A 59 7.80 -6.33 12.93
CA VAL A 59 7.54 -6.81 11.58
C VAL A 59 6.72 -5.79 10.79
N CYS A 60 6.95 -5.76 9.48
CA CYS A 60 6.21 -4.92 8.55
C CYS A 60 4.73 -5.33 8.58
N PRO A 61 3.79 -4.39 8.80
CA PRO A 61 2.36 -4.69 8.84
C PRO A 61 1.78 -5.13 7.49
N SER A 62 2.49 -4.91 6.39
CA SER A 62 2.01 -5.24 5.03
C SER A 62 2.56 -6.56 4.49
N CYS A 63 3.84 -6.89 4.74
CA CYS A 63 4.46 -8.11 4.19
C CYS A 63 5.01 -9.09 5.24
N GLY A 64 4.96 -8.75 6.53
CA GLY A 64 5.52 -9.58 7.61
C GLY A 64 7.05 -9.63 7.67
N GLY A 65 7.76 -8.99 6.73
CA GLY A 65 9.22 -8.90 6.76
C GLY A 65 9.72 -8.18 8.01
N ALA A 66 10.81 -8.67 8.60
CA ALA A 66 11.41 -8.05 9.78
C ALA A 66 11.82 -6.60 9.50
N VAL A 67 11.42 -5.67 10.37
CA VAL A 67 11.78 -4.25 10.24
C VAL A 67 12.64 -3.83 11.42
N HIS A 68 13.70 -3.11 11.12
CA HIS A 68 14.61 -2.56 12.13
C HIS A 68 14.73 -1.06 11.87
N LYS A 69 14.70 -0.27 12.95
CA LYS A 69 15.02 1.15 12.87
C LYS A 69 16.53 1.27 13.10
N VAL A 70 17.33 1.11 12.05
CA VAL A 70 18.79 1.23 12.14
C VAL A 70 19.18 2.70 12.18
N LEU A 71 18.51 3.52 11.36
CA LEU A 71 18.67 4.97 11.33
C LEU A 71 17.33 5.69 11.55
N VAL A 72 17.40 6.94 12.03
CA VAL A 72 16.21 7.78 12.23
C VAL A 72 15.49 8.06 10.90
N THR A 73 16.21 8.00 9.78
CA THR A 73 15.71 8.26 8.42
C THR A 73 15.03 7.06 7.76
N GLU A 74 15.17 5.85 8.31
CA GLU A 74 14.54 4.65 7.75
C GLU A 74 13.08 4.58 8.16
N VAL A 75 12.23 5.15 7.30
CA VAL A 75 10.78 5.15 7.50
C VAL A 75 10.07 4.13 6.63
N TYR A 76 10.72 3.49 5.65
CA TYR A 76 10.09 2.51 4.76
C TYR A 76 10.58 1.09 5.01
N CYS A 77 9.71 0.09 4.81
CA CYS A 77 10.09 -1.31 4.76
C CYS A 77 10.98 -1.58 3.53
N GLN A 78 12.19 -2.07 3.75
CA GLN A 78 13.15 -2.39 2.68
C GLN A 78 12.69 -3.49 1.72
N TYR A 79 11.68 -4.28 2.09
CA TYR A 79 11.20 -5.42 1.29
C TYR A 79 10.04 -5.03 0.37
N CYS A 80 9.00 -4.38 0.92
CA CYS A 80 7.79 -4.07 0.16
C CYS A 80 7.53 -2.58 -0.07
N GLY A 81 8.33 -1.69 0.53
CA GLY A 81 8.18 -0.25 0.39
C GLY A 81 7.08 0.39 1.24
N GLN A 82 6.50 -0.34 2.20
CA GLN A 82 5.50 0.21 3.13
C GLN A 82 6.11 1.30 4.03
N LEU A 83 5.49 2.47 4.10
CA LEU A 83 5.80 3.52 5.07
C LEU A 83 5.41 3.05 6.47
N ILE A 84 6.38 3.02 7.37
CA ILE A 84 6.29 2.53 8.73
C ILE A 84 6.14 3.71 9.69
N ASP A 85 5.07 3.67 10.48
CA ASP A 85 4.92 4.54 11.64
C ASP A 85 5.63 3.90 12.84
N TRP A 86 6.77 4.50 13.21
CA TRP A 86 7.59 4.08 14.35
C TRP A 86 7.11 4.70 15.68
N ASN A 87 6.08 5.55 15.66
CA ASN A 87 5.49 6.06 16.89
C ASN A 87 4.61 4.96 17.52
N ARG A 88 4.94 4.60 18.76
CA ARG A 88 4.14 3.63 19.53
C ARG A 88 2.88 4.32 20.08
#